data_AF-A0A0G4IHI5-F1
#
_entry.id   AF-A0A0G4IHI5-F1
#
_cell.length_a   1.000
_cell.length_b   1.000
_cell.length_c   1.000
_cell.angle_alpha   90.00
_cell.angle_beta   90.00
_cell.angle_gamma   90.00
#
_symmetry.space_group_name_H-M   'P 1'
#
loop_
_entity.id
_entity.type
_entity.pdbx_description
1 polymer ?
#
loop_
_entity_poly.entity_id
_entity_poly.type
_entity_poly.pdbx_seq_one_letter_code
_entity_poly.pdbx_strand_id
1 'polypeptide(L)'
;MASARVSMRHVWSAARGIATAAADATEQRMTRFSRFPITLYRIQPSLPVALRSYADQMAKGRASFDLKLHDGLYKPIGPPKDKFHTPNGMSLRPAGANMLSILENFRGSPMIYAFVCGMEVPKDMALYHEHTDHYSLQTDVDIPLEEYNEKLTSLLQSVPAQTKEQFLEMLNDDNDQDN
;
A
#
# COMPACT_ATOMS: atom_id res chain seq x y z
N MET A 1 -9.35 79.02 35.62
CA MET A 1 -8.36 78.40 36.53
C MET A 1 -8.18 76.95 36.15
N ALA A 2 -6.92 76.54 35.99
CA ALA A 2 -6.32 75.21 35.78
C ALA A 2 -7.20 73.99 35.46
N SER A 3 -6.87 73.26 34.39
CA SER A 3 -5.91 72.14 34.51
C SER A 3 -5.68 71.46 33.14
N ALA A 4 -4.40 71.30 32.78
CA ALA A 4 -3.94 70.58 31.61
C ALA A 4 -3.79 69.09 31.93
N ARG A 5 -4.10 68.21 30.97
CA ARG A 5 -3.54 66.85 30.90
C ARG A 5 -3.13 66.53 29.46
N VAL A 6 -1.82 66.37 29.31
CA VAL A 6 -1.14 65.68 28.22
C VAL A 6 -1.39 64.18 28.38
N SER A 7 -1.69 63.45 27.30
CA SER A 7 -1.19 62.08 27.16
C SER A 7 -1.23 61.57 25.72
N MET A 8 -0.01 61.36 25.23
CA MET A 8 0.51 60.40 24.25
C MET A 8 -0.42 59.68 23.26
N ARG A 9 -0.10 59.94 22.00
CA ARG A 9 -0.28 59.04 20.85
C ARG A 9 0.31 57.66 21.16
N HIS A 10 -0.42 56.60 20.86
CA HIS A 10 0.18 55.30 20.51
C HIS A 10 -0.45 54.78 19.23
N VAL A 11 0.44 54.55 18.27
CA VAL A 11 0.22 54.04 16.93
C VAL A 11 -0.06 52.54 17.05
N TRP A 12 -1.21 52.06 16.56
CA TRP A 12 -1.41 50.63 16.35
C TRP A 12 -0.82 50.26 14.99
N SER A 13 0.30 49.54 15.04
CA SER A 13 0.95 48.91 13.89
C SER A 13 0.25 47.60 13.57
N ALA A 14 -0.17 47.44 12.32
CA ALA A 14 -0.73 46.20 11.78
C ALA A 14 0.40 45.21 11.48
N ALA A 15 0.54 44.15 12.29
CA ALA A 15 1.34 42.99 11.95
C ALA A 15 0.41 41.89 11.39
N ARG A 16 0.41 41.74 10.05
CA ARG A 16 -0.13 40.54 9.39
C ARG A 16 0.84 39.39 9.64
N GLY A 17 0.56 38.57 10.65
CA GLY A 17 1.19 37.27 10.81
C GLY A 17 0.59 36.31 9.80
N ILE A 18 1.35 35.94 8.77
CA ILE A 18 1.06 34.78 7.94
C ILE A 18 1.37 33.56 8.81
N ALA A 19 0.34 32.96 9.40
CA ALA A 19 0.46 31.64 10.01
C ALA A 19 0.57 30.62 8.88
N THR A 20 1.81 30.31 8.48
CA THR A 20 2.10 29.05 7.80
C THR A 20 1.84 27.94 8.82
N ALA A 21 0.66 27.34 8.74
CA ALA A 21 0.43 26.05 9.35
C ALA A 21 1.44 25.08 8.72
N ALA A 22 2.50 24.77 9.47
CA ALA A 22 3.31 23.60 9.19
C ALA A 22 2.33 22.42 9.27
N ALA A 23 2.08 21.79 8.12
CA ALA A 23 1.40 20.51 8.09
C ALA A 23 2.26 19.55 8.93
N ASP A 24 1.75 19.24 10.12
CA ASP A 24 2.29 18.19 10.96
C ASP A 24 2.23 16.92 10.12
N ALA A 25 3.40 16.47 9.65
CA ALA A 25 3.52 15.26 8.87
C ALA A 25 3.22 14.11 9.85
N THR A 26 1.95 13.73 9.94
CA THR A 26 1.52 12.51 10.63
C THR A 26 2.40 11.39 10.12
N GLU A 27 3.31 10.94 10.98
CA GLU A 27 4.13 9.76 10.80
C GLU A 27 3.19 8.64 10.34
N GLN A 28 3.29 8.24 9.07
CA GLN A 28 2.45 7.16 8.53
C GLN A 28 2.79 5.88 9.29
N ARG A 29 2.01 5.60 10.32
CA ARG A 29 2.10 4.37 11.08
C ARG A 29 1.53 3.25 10.23
N MET A 30 2.42 2.50 9.58
CA MET A 30 2.05 1.23 8.99
C MET A 30 1.48 0.31 10.06
N THR A 31 0.30 -0.24 9.77
CA THR A 31 -0.35 -1.20 10.67
C THR A 31 -0.01 -2.61 10.19
N ARG A 32 0.53 -3.43 11.10
CA ARG A 32 0.79 -4.85 10.89
C ARG A 32 -0.41 -5.68 11.32
N PHE A 33 -0.82 -6.65 10.51
CA PHE A 33 -1.91 -7.56 10.79
C PHE A 33 -1.44 -9.03 10.78
N SER A 34 -2.00 -9.83 11.69
CA SER A 34 -1.86 -11.30 11.72
C SER A 34 -3.05 -12.02 11.05
N ARG A 35 -4.09 -11.28 10.68
CA ARG A 35 -5.27 -11.74 9.92
C ARG A 35 -5.62 -10.71 8.88
N PHE A 36 -6.23 -11.13 7.77
CA PHE A 36 -6.72 -10.21 6.74
C PHE A 36 -7.86 -9.35 7.32
N PRO A 37 -7.69 -8.02 7.47
CA PRO A 37 -8.68 -7.18 8.13
C PRO A 37 -9.92 -6.91 7.27
N ILE A 38 -9.79 -7.09 5.96
CA ILE A 38 -10.81 -6.99 4.93
C ILE A 38 -10.48 -8.01 3.83
N THR A 39 -11.43 -8.29 2.94
CA THR A 39 -11.14 -9.10 1.75
C THR A 39 -10.21 -8.32 0.83
N LEU A 40 -9.06 -8.92 0.52
CA LEU A 40 -8.05 -8.34 -0.36
C LEU A 40 -7.83 -9.22 -1.59
N TYR A 41 -7.42 -8.59 -2.68
CA TYR A 41 -7.24 -9.24 -3.96
C TYR A 41 -5.83 -9.00 -4.51
N ARG A 42 -5.28 -10.04 -5.14
CA ARG A 42 -4.03 -9.99 -5.91
C ARG A 42 -4.35 -10.12 -7.38
N ILE A 43 -3.96 -9.12 -8.17
CA ILE A 43 -3.87 -9.25 -9.64
C ILE A 43 -2.56 -9.96 -9.96
N GLN A 44 -2.63 -11.14 -10.56
CA GLN A 44 -1.45 -11.94 -10.90
C GLN A 44 -1.50 -12.34 -12.38
N PRO A 45 -0.59 -11.84 -13.23
CA PRO A 45 -0.59 -12.19 -14.65
C PRO A 45 -0.38 -13.68 -14.94
N SER A 46 0.47 -14.35 -14.16
CA SER A 46 0.73 -15.79 -14.29
C SER A 46 1.37 -16.35 -13.02
N LEU A 47 1.26 -17.66 -12.82
CA LEU A 47 2.14 -18.41 -11.91
C LEU A 47 3.33 -19.01 -12.67
N PRO A 48 4.47 -19.27 -12.02
CA PRO A 48 4.78 -18.92 -10.63
C PRO A 48 4.85 -17.40 -10.39
N VAL A 49 4.73 -16.97 -9.14
CA VAL A 49 4.90 -15.57 -8.74
C VAL A 49 6.32 -15.13 -9.07
N ALA A 50 6.44 -13.93 -9.65
CA ALA A 50 7.72 -13.31 -9.95
C ALA A 50 7.68 -11.83 -9.56
N LEU A 51 7.96 -11.52 -8.30
CA LEU A 51 8.08 -10.14 -7.84
C LEU A 51 9.29 -9.45 -8.50
N ARG A 52 9.11 -8.18 -8.85
CA ARG A 52 10.06 -7.38 -9.62
C ARG A 52 11.01 -6.64 -8.68
N SER A 53 12.30 -6.94 -8.76
CA SER A 53 13.32 -6.19 -8.03
C SER A 53 13.52 -4.80 -8.66
N TYR A 54 13.76 -3.78 -7.83
CA TYR A 54 14.06 -2.42 -8.30
C TYR A 54 15.24 -2.39 -9.27
N ALA A 55 16.35 -3.04 -8.91
CA ALA A 55 17.58 -3.03 -9.71
C ALA A 55 17.34 -3.57 -11.14
N ASP A 56 16.63 -4.70 -11.25
CA ASP A 56 16.33 -5.29 -12.56
C ASP A 56 15.37 -4.44 -13.40
N GLN A 57 14.40 -3.79 -12.76
CA GLN A 57 13.47 -2.91 -13.47
C GLN A 57 14.16 -1.64 -13.96
N MET A 58 15.02 -1.03 -13.14
CA MET A 58 15.79 0.15 -13.54
C MET A 58 16.76 -0.18 -14.68
N ALA A 59 17.44 -1.32 -14.63
CA ALA A 59 18.29 -1.80 -15.71
C ALA A 59 17.54 -2.00 -17.04
N LYS A 60 16.23 -2.29 -16.96
CA LYS A 60 15.31 -2.43 -18.12
C LYS A 60 14.63 -1.12 -18.52
N GLY A 61 14.98 0.02 -17.91
CA GLY A 61 14.35 1.32 -18.17
C GLY A 61 12.88 1.39 -17.74
N ARG A 62 12.46 0.59 -16.77
CA ARG A 62 11.08 0.54 -16.25
C ARG A 62 11.00 1.29 -14.93
N ALA A 63 9.87 1.93 -14.66
CA ALA A 63 9.65 2.68 -13.42
C ALA A 63 8.99 1.85 -12.29
N SER A 64 8.26 0.78 -12.64
CA SER A 64 7.48 -0.01 -11.67
C SER A 64 8.25 -1.24 -11.18
N PHE A 65 8.28 -1.43 -9.87
CA PHE A 65 8.92 -2.55 -9.17
C PHE A 65 8.07 -2.91 -7.94
N ASP A 66 8.34 -4.06 -7.31
CA ASP A 66 7.57 -4.55 -6.15
C ASP A 66 8.38 -4.47 -4.85
N LEU A 67 9.72 -4.53 -4.93
CA LEU A 67 10.63 -4.51 -3.78
C LEU A 67 12.06 -4.09 -4.14
N LYS A 68 12.88 -3.85 -3.11
CA LYS A 68 14.33 -3.68 -3.23
C LYS A 68 15.03 -4.87 -2.57
N LEU A 69 16.11 -5.33 -3.19
CA LEU A 69 16.99 -6.33 -2.60
C LEU A 69 18.16 -5.64 -1.90
N HIS A 70 18.59 -6.24 -0.80
CA HIS A 70 19.72 -5.81 0.00
C HIS A 70 20.65 -7.02 0.18
N ASP A 71 21.88 -6.91 -0.32
CA ASP A 71 22.85 -8.02 -0.33
C ASP A 71 22.30 -9.33 -0.93
N GLY A 72 21.47 -9.19 -1.99
CA GLY A 72 20.83 -10.32 -2.67
C GLY A 72 19.58 -10.87 -1.97
N LEU A 73 19.20 -10.33 -0.82
CA LEU A 73 18.06 -10.79 -0.02
C LEU A 73 16.89 -9.82 -0.08
N TYR A 74 15.68 -10.37 -0.04
CA TYR A 74 14.48 -9.63 0.32
C TYR A 74 14.51 -9.36 1.83
N LYS A 75 14.28 -8.11 2.22
CA LYS A 75 14.18 -7.70 3.62
C LYS A 75 12.78 -7.19 3.91
N PRO A 76 12.06 -7.74 4.88
CA PRO A 76 10.74 -7.24 5.25
C PRO A 76 10.85 -5.89 5.95
N ILE A 77 9.77 -5.14 5.96
CA ILE A 77 9.69 -3.89 6.70
C ILE A 77 9.69 -4.21 8.20
N GLY A 78 10.68 -3.64 8.90
CA GLY A 78 10.79 -3.69 10.36
C GLY A 78 10.46 -2.34 11.02
N PRO A 79 9.71 -2.32 12.14
CA PRO A 79 9.61 -1.14 12.99
C PRO A 79 10.84 -0.98 13.92
N PRO A 80 11.33 0.23 14.25
CA PRO A 80 11.42 1.48 13.49
C PRO A 80 12.91 1.87 13.39
N LYS A 81 13.65 1.41 12.38
CA LYS A 81 15.08 1.80 12.24
C LYS A 81 15.53 2.23 10.86
N ASP A 82 14.75 2.01 9.82
CA ASP A 82 15.15 2.38 8.47
C ASP A 82 14.15 3.31 7.81
N LYS A 83 14.69 4.23 7.00
CA LYS A 83 13.89 5.03 6.06
C LYS A 83 13.15 4.05 5.16
N PHE A 84 11.85 3.99 5.37
CA PHE A 84 10.92 3.19 4.60
C PHE A 84 11.22 3.21 3.10
N HIS A 85 11.28 2.02 2.49
CA HIS A 85 11.38 1.86 1.05
C HIS A 85 10.12 1.16 0.56
N THR A 86 9.13 1.93 0.12
CA THR A 86 8.00 1.40 -0.64
C THR A 86 8.27 1.41 -2.14
N PRO A 87 7.61 0.50 -2.87
CA PRO A 87 6.89 -0.70 -2.41
C PRO A 87 7.84 -1.78 -1.84
N ASN A 88 7.31 -2.68 -0.98
CA ASN A 88 8.09 -3.82 -0.46
C ASN A 88 7.25 -5.07 -0.20
N GLY A 89 6.94 -5.85 -1.24
CA GLY A 89 6.27 -7.15 -1.10
C GLY A 89 5.19 -7.39 -2.13
N MET A 90 4.30 -8.36 -1.87
CA MET A 90 3.20 -8.66 -2.78
C MET A 90 2.03 -7.70 -2.54
N SER A 91 1.78 -6.82 -3.50
CA SER A 91 0.65 -5.89 -3.50
C SER A 91 -0.69 -6.61 -3.45
N LEU A 92 -1.54 -6.16 -2.53
CA LEU A 92 -2.91 -6.57 -2.30
C LEU A 92 -3.81 -5.35 -2.16
N ARG A 93 -5.05 -5.42 -2.66
CA ARG A 93 -6.01 -4.31 -2.63
C ARG A 93 -7.44 -4.79 -2.38
N PRO A 94 -8.29 -4.04 -1.69
CA PRO A 94 -9.73 -4.34 -1.67
C PRO A 94 -10.34 -4.16 -3.06
N ALA A 95 -11.53 -4.72 -3.27
CA ALA A 95 -12.32 -4.43 -4.46
C ALA A 95 -12.84 -2.98 -4.38
N GLY A 96 -12.16 -2.07 -5.08
CA GLY A 96 -12.50 -0.65 -5.11
C GLY A 96 -11.92 0.04 -6.33
N ALA A 97 -12.11 1.36 -6.42
CA ALA A 97 -11.77 2.16 -7.60
C ALA A 97 -10.33 1.96 -8.11
N ASN A 98 -9.35 1.86 -7.22
CA ASN A 98 -7.96 1.64 -7.60
C ASN A 98 -7.72 0.24 -8.19
N MET A 99 -8.33 -0.80 -7.61
CA MET A 99 -8.26 -2.17 -8.13
C MET A 99 -8.90 -2.25 -9.53
N LEU A 100 -10.07 -1.64 -9.70
CA LEU A 100 -10.76 -1.54 -10.98
C LEU A 100 -9.93 -0.80 -12.03
N SER A 101 -9.40 0.37 -11.68
CA SER A 101 -8.54 1.16 -12.57
C SER A 101 -7.29 0.39 -13.00
N ILE A 102 -6.68 -0.39 -12.11
CA ILE A 102 -5.54 -1.26 -12.48
C ILE A 102 -6.02 -2.35 -13.44
N LEU A 103 -7.15 -3.01 -13.18
CA LEU A 103 -7.68 -4.07 -14.04
C LEU A 103 -8.05 -3.58 -15.44
N GLU A 104 -8.68 -2.41 -15.55
CA GLU A 104 -9.03 -1.77 -16.81
C GLU A 104 -7.79 -1.54 -17.69
N ASN A 105 -6.71 -1.07 -17.07
CA ASN A 105 -5.45 -0.77 -17.76
C ASN A 105 -4.51 -2.00 -17.87
N PHE A 106 -4.85 -3.11 -17.23
CA PHE A 106 -4.02 -4.31 -17.22
C PHE A 106 -4.05 -4.96 -18.60
N ARG A 107 -2.86 -5.19 -19.17
CA ARG A 107 -2.72 -5.90 -20.44
C ARG A 107 -2.68 -7.41 -20.20
N GLY A 108 -3.46 -8.16 -20.96
CA GLY A 108 -3.57 -9.61 -20.86
C GLY A 108 -4.73 -10.05 -19.98
N SER A 109 -4.75 -11.34 -19.65
CA SER A 109 -5.82 -12.00 -18.89
C SER A 109 -5.28 -12.46 -17.54
N PRO A 110 -5.17 -11.56 -16.55
CA PRO A 110 -4.66 -11.93 -15.24
C PRO A 110 -5.66 -12.81 -14.48
N MET A 111 -5.15 -13.61 -13.56
CA MET A 111 -5.94 -14.24 -12.50
C MET A 111 -6.02 -13.32 -11.28
N ILE A 112 -7.18 -13.31 -10.64
CA ILE A 112 -7.46 -12.52 -9.44
C ILE A 112 -7.63 -13.48 -8.27
N TYR A 113 -6.72 -13.40 -7.31
CA TYR A 113 -6.72 -14.26 -6.13
C TYR A 113 -7.31 -13.54 -4.92
N ALA A 114 -8.20 -14.19 -4.20
CA ALA A 114 -8.96 -13.59 -3.10
C ALA A 114 -8.47 -14.07 -1.73
N PHE A 115 -8.11 -13.12 -0.88
CA PHE A 115 -7.75 -13.32 0.51
C PHE A 115 -8.92 -12.86 1.37
N VAL A 116 -9.78 -13.80 1.77
CA VAL A 116 -11.05 -13.51 2.47
C VAL A 116 -10.80 -12.87 3.83
N CYS A 117 -11.61 -11.87 4.19
CA CYS A 117 -11.59 -11.25 5.51
C CYS A 117 -11.58 -12.29 6.64
N GLY A 118 -10.73 -12.08 7.65
CA GLY A 118 -10.59 -12.98 8.80
C GLY A 118 -9.66 -14.18 8.58
N MET A 119 -9.25 -14.46 7.33
CA MET A 119 -8.23 -15.48 7.06
C MET A 119 -6.94 -15.18 7.82
N GLU A 120 -6.26 -16.23 8.29
CA GLU A 120 -4.97 -16.06 8.97
C GLU A 120 -3.86 -15.76 7.98
N VAL A 121 -2.99 -14.81 8.33
CA VAL A 121 -1.74 -14.60 7.59
C VAL A 121 -0.81 -15.78 7.92
N PRO A 122 -0.11 -16.36 6.93
CA PRO A 122 0.88 -17.41 7.20
C PRO A 122 1.87 -16.99 8.29
N LYS A 123 2.29 -17.94 9.15
CA LYS A 123 3.07 -17.65 10.36
C LYS A 123 4.41 -16.95 10.09
N ASP A 124 5.01 -17.22 8.94
CA ASP A 124 6.26 -16.67 8.43
C ASP A 124 6.05 -15.43 7.54
N MET A 125 4.85 -14.85 7.59
CA MET A 125 4.47 -13.68 6.83
C MET A 125 3.78 -12.63 7.71
N ALA A 126 3.74 -11.42 7.20
CA ALA A 126 3.08 -10.28 7.80
C ALA A 126 2.37 -9.46 6.72
N LEU A 127 1.13 -9.09 7.01
CA LEU A 127 0.37 -8.16 6.17
C LEU A 127 0.54 -6.75 6.74
N TYR A 128 0.96 -5.82 5.89
CA TYR A 128 1.08 -4.41 6.24
C TYR A 128 0.09 -3.58 5.42
N HIS A 129 -0.61 -2.65 6.08
CA HIS A 129 -1.29 -1.56 5.39
C HIS A 129 -0.29 -0.43 5.20
N GLU A 130 0.09 -0.15 3.95
CA GLU A 130 1.13 0.83 3.62
C GLU A 130 0.55 2.23 3.52
N HIS A 131 -0.37 2.45 2.57
CA HIS A 131 -1.06 3.72 2.35
C HIS A 131 -2.33 3.52 1.52
N THR A 132 -3.29 4.44 1.62
CA THR A 132 -4.56 4.41 0.86
C THR A 132 -5.25 3.04 0.98
N ASP A 133 -5.41 2.29 -0.11
CA ASP A 133 -5.99 0.95 -0.19
C ASP A 133 -4.93 -0.13 -0.43
N HIS A 134 -3.64 0.23 -0.38
CA HIS A 134 -2.54 -0.67 -0.69
C HIS A 134 -2.07 -1.42 0.55
N TYR A 135 -2.14 -2.74 0.46
CA TYR A 135 -1.56 -3.66 1.42
C TYR A 135 -0.39 -4.39 0.79
N SER A 136 0.61 -4.70 1.60
CA SER A 136 1.75 -5.52 1.20
C SER A 136 1.84 -6.73 2.10
N LEU A 137 1.75 -7.92 1.50
CA LEU A 137 2.15 -9.15 2.15
C LEU A 137 3.67 -9.27 2.05
N GLN A 138 4.31 -9.62 3.17
CA GLN A 138 5.76 -9.66 3.37
C GLN A 138 6.12 -10.89 4.17
N THR A 139 7.38 -11.31 4.13
CA THR A 139 7.90 -12.26 5.12
C THR A 139 8.17 -11.58 6.46
N ASP A 140 8.50 -12.34 7.48
CA ASP A 140 8.97 -11.84 8.78
C ASP A 140 10.50 -11.91 8.94
N VAL A 141 11.19 -12.60 8.03
CA VAL A 141 12.64 -12.79 8.01
C VAL A 141 13.24 -12.45 6.65
N ASP A 142 14.53 -12.14 6.65
CA ASP A 142 15.33 -11.95 5.43
C ASP A 142 15.44 -13.28 4.67
N ILE A 143 15.07 -13.29 3.39
CA ILE A 143 15.13 -14.50 2.55
C ILE A 143 15.53 -14.20 1.11
N PRO A 144 16.05 -15.19 0.35
CA PRO A 144 16.22 -15.05 -1.09
C PRO A 144 14.90 -14.73 -1.78
N LEU A 145 14.94 -13.90 -2.84
CA LEU A 145 13.74 -13.53 -3.60
C LEU A 145 13.04 -14.74 -4.23
N GLU A 146 13.83 -15.75 -4.64
CA GLU A 146 13.31 -17.00 -5.20
C GLU A 146 12.46 -17.75 -4.19
N GLU A 147 12.98 -17.99 -2.98
CA GLU A 147 12.24 -18.62 -1.89
C GLU A 147 10.98 -17.81 -1.53
N TYR A 148 11.07 -16.48 -1.58
CA TYR A 148 9.90 -15.65 -1.34
C TYR A 148 8.82 -15.85 -2.40
N ASN A 149 9.21 -15.84 -3.67
CA ASN A 149 8.31 -16.10 -4.79
C ASN A 149 7.69 -17.50 -4.74
N GLU A 150 8.43 -18.52 -4.29
CA GLU A 150 7.91 -19.87 -4.07
C GLU A 150 6.82 -19.89 -2.99
N LYS A 151 7.09 -19.28 -1.83
CA LYS A 151 6.11 -19.17 -0.74
C LYS A 151 4.83 -18.45 -1.20
N LEU A 152 4.97 -17.36 -1.94
CA LEU A 152 3.83 -16.64 -2.51
C LEU A 152 3.07 -17.47 -3.55
N THR A 153 3.79 -18.24 -4.37
CA THR A 153 3.18 -19.15 -5.35
C THR A 153 2.33 -20.21 -4.65
N SER A 154 2.87 -20.88 -3.64
CA SER A 154 2.12 -21.87 -2.85
C SER A 154 0.91 -21.24 -2.16
N LEU A 155 1.06 -20.02 -1.62
CA LEU A 155 -0.05 -19.30 -1.01
C LEU A 155 -1.15 -18.98 -2.02
N LEU A 156 -0.83 -18.44 -3.20
CA LEU A 156 -1.82 -18.16 -4.24
C LEU A 156 -2.50 -19.42 -4.74
N GLN A 157 -1.81 -20.55 -4.83
CA GLN A 157 -2.42 -21.83 -5.19
C GLN A 157 -3.40 -22.36 -4.13
N SER A 158 -3.33 -21.87 -2.90
CA SER A 158 -4.19 -22.31 -1.78
C SER A 158 -5.46 -21.48 -1.61
N VAL A 159 -5.58 -20.34 -2.29
CA VAL A 159 -6.71 -19.41 -2.13
C VAL A 159 -7.59 -19.38 -3.38
N PRO A 160 -8.89 -19.00 -3.25
CA PRO A 160 -9.77 -18.87 -4.40
C PRO A 160 -9.21 -17.94 -5.46
N ALA A 161 -9.35 -18.33 -6.73
CA ALA A 161 -8.92 -17.57 -7.87
C ALA A 161 -10.04 -17.47 -8.90
N GLN A 162 -10.14 -16.34 -9.58
CA GLN A 162 -11.11 -16.08 -10.62
C GLN A 162 -10.51 -15.27 -11.76
N THR A 163 -11.11 -15.32 -12.94
CA THR A 163 -10.67 -14.50 -14.08
C THR A 163 -11.03 -13.03 -13.85
N LYS A 164 -10.44 -12.13 -14.65
CA LYS A 164 -10.81 -10.71 -14.66
C LYS A 164 -12.31 -10.53 -14.93
N GLU A 165 -12.87 -11.30 -15.86
CA GLU A 165 -14.27 -11.21 -16.27
C GLU A 165 -15.19 -11.62 -15.10
N GLN A 166 -14.92 -12.78 -14.48
CA GLN A 166 -15.66 -13.25 -13.30
C GLN A 166 -15.61 -12.26 -12.14
N PHE A 167 -14.44 -11.66 -11.90
CA PHE A 167 -14.27 -10.63 -10.86
C PHE A 167 -15.13 -9.39 -11.15
N LEU A 168 -15.20 -8.95 -12.40
CA LEU A 168 -15.99 -7.77 -12.78
C LEU A 168 -17.50 -8.05 -12.76
N GLU A 169 -17.92 -9.24 -13.18
CA GLU A 169 -19.32 -9.69 -13.09
C GLU A 169 -19.79 -9.70 -11.63
N MET A 170 -19.02 -10.30 -10.72
CA MET A 170 -19.30 -10.32 -9.28
C MET A 170 -19.51 -8.91 -8.71
N LEU A 171 -18.70 -7.92 -9.13
CA LEU A 171 -18.84 -6.54 -8.65
C LEU A 171 -20.04 -5.80 -9.24
N ASN A 172 -20.51 -6.19 -10.42
CA ASN A 172 -21.71 -5.60 -11.00
C ASN A 172 -22.97 -6.17 -10.34
N ASP A 173 -23.01 -7.48 -10.09
CA ASP A 173 -24.14 -8.14 -9.43
C ASP A 173 -24.37 -7.60 -8.01
N ASP A 174 -23.30 -7.32 -7.26
CA ASP A 174 -23.39 -6.72 -5.91
C ASP A 174 -23.95 -5.28 -5.95
N ASN A 175 -23.78 -4.55 -7.06
CA ASN A 175 -24.29 -3.18 -7.22
C ASN A 175 -25.74 -3.15 -7.76
N ASP A 176 -26.23 -4.24 -8.35
CA ASP A 176 -27.57 -4.33 -8.93
C ASP A 176 -28.66 -4.72 -7.90
N GLN A 177 -28.29 -4.96 -6.62
CA GLN A 177 -29.25 -5.31 -5.55
C GLN A 177 -29.96 -4.11 -4.90
N ASP A 178 -29.73 -2.88 -5.37
CA ASP A 178 -30.27 -1.64 -4.78
C ASP A 178 -31.47 -1.03 -5.55
N ASN A 179 -32.27 -1.82 -6.27
CA ASN A 179 -33.43 -1.32 -7.04
C ASN A 179 -34.80 -1.87 -6.59
#